data_AF-A0A5D4RWW0-F1
#
_entry.id   AF-A0A5D4RWW0-F1
#
_cell.length_a   1.000
_cell.length_b   1.000
_cell.length_c   1.000
_cell.angle_alpha   90.00
_cell.angle_beta   90.00
_cell.angle_gamma   90.00
#
_symmetry.space_group_name_H-M   'P 1'
#
loop_
_entity.id
_entity.type
_entity.pdbx_description
1 polymer ?
#
loop_
_entity_poly.entity_id
_entity_poly.type
_entity_poly.pdbx_seq_one_letter_code
_entity_poly.pdbx_strand_id
1 'polypeptide(L)'
;MKKAACLLISLVIMTLAACAPEQDQSSAKEDTKQVSEQKADESKKDSAKNEVPEAKESKDKPEKRASEPATTASATSIKGDIDYSDYKLIEVDGGDRSGDREPNVRVDIGFGDREYWAFTNEYGQLIRVEAKKIILQDDKTEPVKSSGRYYYDEANVPGTERSYLDQGHVIADSLGGVSNAYNITPQDSTLNRHGDQAYMEKVIRDAGGVTDFVAKISYPDTETQIPDHYTYTYIMKGRTVTDDFDNVNPDDVNARAEAEPEAAPEAPATQETTHDISKVDTDHNGRVTIAEAKAAGFKMPITSDSWLYEYMDDRDGDGMVGE
;
A
#
# COMPACT_ATOMS: atom_id res chain seq x y z
N MET A 1 -41.23 33.39 -29.17
CA MET A 1 -42.02 34.22 -28.22
C MET A 1 -41.33 34.04 -26.87
N LYS A 2 -40.82 35.09 -26.18
CA LYS A 2 -41.56 36.07 -25.34
C LYS A 2 -42.47 35.36 -24.33
N LYS A 3 -42.32 35.50 -23.00
CA LYS A 3 -41.54 36.47 -22.18
C LYS A 3 -40.90 35.82 -20.95
N ALA A 4 -39.91 36.50 -20.35
CA ALA A 4 -39.51 36.33 -18.95
C ALA A 4 -40.11 37.46 -18.08
N ALA A 5 -40.19 37.28 -16.76
CA ALA A 5 -40.45 38.35 -15.79
C ALA A 5 -40.01 37.95 -14.36
N CYS A 6 -39.01 38.65 -13.82
CA CYS A 6 -38.73 38.71 -12.39
C CYS A 6 -39.63 39.78 -11.73
N LEU A 7 -39.89 39.70 -10.40
CA LEU A 7 -39.67 40.83 -9.46
C LEU A 7 -39.93 40.45 -7.98
N LEU A 8 -39.18 41.08 -7.06
CA LEU A 8 -39.32 41.32 -5.59
C LEU A 8 -37.89 41.28 -4.99
N ILE A 9 -37.26 42.28 -4.33
CA ILE A 9 -37.66 43.54 -3.64
C ILE A 9 -38.46 43.22 -2.35
N SER A 10 -38.12 43.64 -1.10
CA SER A 10 -37.23 44.69 -0.51
C SER A 10 -36.51 44.09 0.73
N LEU A 11 -35.25 44.35 1.11
CA LEU A 11 -34.58 45.55 1.68
C LEU A 11 -35.23 46.15 2.96
N VAL A 12 -34.68 45.78 4.13
CA VAL A 12 -34.60 46.42 5.49
C VAL A 12 -33.42 45.71 6.24
N ILE A 13 -32.43 46.23 6.99
CA ILE A 13 -31.98 47.55 7.55
C ILE A 13 -32.21 47.74 9.09
N MET A 14 -31.14 48.13 9.83
CA MET A 14 -31.03 48.41 11.31
C MET A 14 -30.96 47.18 12.25
N THR A 15 -30.25 47.15 13.41
CA THR A 15 -29.27 48.08 14.05
C THR A 15 -28.33 47.35 15.03
N LEU A 16 -27.27 48.03 15.50
CA LEU A 16 -26.33 47.59 16.54
C LEU A 16 -26.94 47.54 17.96
N ALA A 17 -26.48 46.58 18.78
CA ALA A 17 -26.39 46.68 20.24
C ALA A 17 -25.34 45.67 20.77
N ALA A 18 -24.70 45.97 21.90
CA ALA A 18 -23.70 45.10 22.54
C ALA A 18 -23.99 44.92 24.04
N CYS A 19 -23.56 43.79 24.62
CA CYS A 19 -23.40 43.58 26.06
C CYS A 19 -22.28 42.56 26.34
N ALA A 20 -21.76 42.60 27.56
CA ALA A 20 -20.56 41.88 27.99
C ALA A 20 -20.90 40.63 28.85
N PRO A 21 -19.94 39.71 29.08
CA PRO A 21 -20.10 38.61 30.03
C PRO A 21 -19.81 39.03 31.49
N GLU A 22 -20.63 38.53 32.41
CA GLU A 22 -20.38 38.41 33.85
C GLU A 22 -19.50 37.15 34.10
N GLN A 23 -18.45 37.17 34.94
CA GLN A 23 -18.45 37.05 36.42
C GLN A 23 -19.08 35.74 36.94
N ASP A 24 -18.51 34.96 37.88
CA ASP A 24 -17.20 35.01 38.58
C ASP A 24 -16.96 33.67 39.35
N GLN A 25 -15.85 33.59 40.12
CA GLN A 25 -15.50 32.60 41.17
C GLN A 25 -14.84 31.29 40.66
N SER A 26 -13.72 30.79 41.24
CA SER A 26 -12.90 31.21 42.39
C SER A 26 -11.50 30.52 42.34
N SER A 27 -10.47 30.72 43.19
CA SER A 27 -10.36 31.47 44.47
C SER A 27 -8.94 32.02 44.77
N ALA A 28 -8.01 31.21 45.30
CA ALA A 28 -6.72 31.58 45.89
C ALA A 28 -5.69 30.40 45.78
N LYS A 29 -4.36 30.50 46.00
CA LYS A 29 -3.52 31.55 46.65
C LYS A 29 -2.02 31.36 46.29
N GLU A 30 -1.24 32.46 46.17
CA GLU A 30 0.23 32.64 46.40
C GLU A 30 1.28 31.66 45.74
N ASP A 31 2.48 32.07 45.29
CA ASP A 31 3.24 33.32 45.50
C ASP A 31 4.27 33.68 44.36
N THR A 32 4.48 35.00 44.15
CA THR A 32 5.64 35.77 43.61
C THR A 32 6.64 35.19 42.56
N LYS A 33 6.73 35.81 41.35
CA LYS A 33 7.75 36.82 40.89
C LYS A 33 7.58 37.19 39.38
N GLN A 34 7.23 38.43 39.00
CA GLN A 34 8.09 39.52 38.43
C GLN A 34 8.90 39.16 37.16
N VAL A 35 8.99 39.94 36.05
CA VAL A 35 8.86 41.41 35.80
C VAL A 35 8.11 41.71 34.47
N SER A 36 7.67 42.96 34.27
CA SER A 36 6.84 43.52 33.18
C SER A 36 7.55 43.92 31.87
N GLU A 37 6.79 43.94 30.76
CA GLU A 37 7.05 44.77 29.57
C GLU A 37 6.55 46.23 29.72
N GLN A 38 7.07 47.15 28.90
CA GLN A 38 6.33 48.16 28.08
C GLN A 38 7.17 49.42 27.79
N LYS A 39 7.17 49.88 26.52
CA LYS A 39 6.76 51.25 26.17
C LYS A 39 6.41 51.39 24.68
N ALA A 40 5.79 52.52 24.32
CA ALA A 40 5.08 52.72 23.06
C ALA A 40 5.46 54.03 22.34
N ASP A 41 5.47 53.95 21.00
CA ASP A 41 4.78 54.80 20.02
C ASP A 41 5.25 56.24 19.61
N GLU A 42 5.02 56.53 18.31
CA GLU A 42 4.86 57.76 17.48
C GLU A 42 5.46 59.17 17.84
N SER A 43 5.66 60.14 16.92
CA SER A 43 5.49 60.21 15.43
C SER A 43 6.27 61.34 14.71
N LYS A 44 6.47 61.16 13.39
CA LYS A 44 6.58 62.10 12.23
C LYS A 44 7.12 63.54 12.36
N LYS A 45 8.07 63.89 11.47
CA LYS A 45 7.91 64.90 10.38
C LYS A 45 9.00 64.74 9.27
N ASP A 46 9.02 65.50 8.17
CA ASP A 46 8.25 65.31 6.90
C ASP A 46 8.68 66.32 5.79
N SER A 47 8.97 65.88 4.56
CA SER A 47 9.01 66.63 3.25
C SER A 47 9.85 65.90 2.16
N ALA A 48 9.57 66.14 0.87
CA ALA A 48 10.27 65.55 -0.30
C ALA A 48 10.38 66.54 -1.49
N LYS A 49 11.19 66.23 -2.54
CA LYS A 49 10.96 66.57 -3.99
C LYS A 49 12.14 66.20 -4.94
N ASN A 50 11.87 65.42 -6.01
CA ASN A 50 12.39 65.37 -7.41
C ASN A 50 13.92 65.53 -7.75
N GLU A 51 14.50 65.07 -8.88
CA GLU A 51 14.09 64.21 -10.04
C GLU A 51 15.33 63.64 -10.80
N VAL A 52 15.18 62.42 -11.35
CA VAL A 52 15.64 61.87 -12.67
C VAL A 52 16.89 62.49 -13.38
N PRO A 53 17.88 61.65 -13.77
CA PRO A 53 18.02 61.32 -15.21
C PRO A 53 18.28 59.84 -15.58
N GLU A 54 17.76 59.44 -16.74
CA GLU A 54 18.18 58.30 -17.57
C GLU A 54 19.63 58.46 -18.10
N ALA A 55 20.32 57.47 -18.69
CA ALA A 55 20.28 55.99 -18.65
C ALA A 55 21.48 55.50 -19.51
N LYS A 56 21.98 54.27 -19.30
CA LYS A 56 22.61 53.48 -20.40
C LYS A 56 22.48 51.97 -20.20
N GLU A 57 22.13 51.33 -21.30
CA GLU A 57 22.05 49.89 -21.54
C GLU A 57 23.39 49.18 -21.27
N SER A 58 23.33 48.03 -20.59
CA SER A 58 24.17 46.88 -20.93
C SER A 58 23.32 45.62 -20.82
N LYS A 59 23.43 44.74 -21.81
CA LYS A 59 22.84 43.41 -21.76
C LYS A 59 23.73 42.51 -20.92
N ASP A 60 23.15 41.75 -20.01
CA ASP A 60 23.62 40.38 -19.83
C ASP A 60 22.48 39.42 -19.51
N LYS A 61 22.70 38.15 -19.83
CA LYS A 61 21.68 37.11 -19.92
C LYS A 61 21.79 36.20 -18.70
N PRO A 62 20.70 35.96 -17.92
CA PRO A 62 20.71 34.92 -16.90
C PRO A 62 21.00 33.58 -17.56
N GLU A 63 22.18 33.02 -17.29
CA GLU A 63 22.58 31.76 -17.88
C GLU A 63 21.78 30.64 -17.23
N LYS A 64 20.80 30.11 -17.99
CA LYS A 64 19.96 28.98 -17.59
C LYS A 64 20.86 27.77 -17.37
N ARG A 65 21.33 27.59 -16.13
CA ARG A 65 22.07 26.40 -15.67
C ARG A 65 21.23 25.18 -16.03
N ALA A 66 21.65 24.46 -17.07
CA ALA A 66 20.99 23.25 -17.48
C ALA A 66 21.07 22.24 -16.34
N SER A 67 19.93 21.65 -15.99
CA SER A 67 19.91 20.36 -15.31
C SER A 67 20.64 19.38 -16.22
N GLU A 68 21.74 18.80 -15.73
CA GLU A 68 22.34 17.65 -16.39
C GLU A 68 21.27 16.54 -16.47
N PRO A 69 21.15 15.82 -17.60
CA PRO A 69 20.14 14.79 -17.75
C PRO A 69 20.37 13.71 -16.69
N ALA A 70 19.33 13.35 -15.95
CA ALA A 70 19.42 12.35 -14.89
C ALA A 70 20.03 11.05 -15.45
N THR A 71 21.10 10.59 -14.80
CA THR A 71 21.86 9.41 -15.22
C THR A 71 20.93 8.21 -15.37
N THR A 72 21.08 7.48 -16.47
CA THR A 72 20.16 6.42 -16.93
C THR A 72 19.78 5.45 -15.80
N ALA A 73 18.57 5.62 -15.26
CA ALA A 73 17.97 4.63 -14.37
C ALA A 73 17.84 3.28 -15.09
N SER A 74 17.95 2.18 -14.35
CA SER A 74 17.74 0.84 -14.91
C SER A 74 16.39 0.78 -15.61
N ALA A 75 16.37 0.34 -16.87
CA ALA A 75 15.16 0.32 -17.70
C ALA A 75 14.18 -0.81 -17.34
N THR A 76 14.42 -1.53 -16.24
CA THR A 76 13.72 -2.76 -15.88
C THR A 76 13.43 -2.78 -14.39
N SER A 77 12.23 -3.29 -14.08
CA SER A 77 11.69 -3.58 -12.74
C SER A 77 12.56 -4.50 -11.89
N ILE A 78 12.27 -4.55 -10.58
CA ILE A 78 13.06 -5.30 -9.58
C ILE A 78 13.13 -6.81 -9.91
N LYS A 79 12.01 -7.38 -10.38
CA LYS A 79 11.91 -8.79 -10.80
C LYS A 79 12.17 -8.99 -12.31
N GLY A 80 12.45 -7.93 -13.07
CA GLY A 80 12.68 -7.97 -14.51
C GLY A 80 11.46 -8.35 -15.36
N ASP A 81 10.26 -8.37 -14.78
CA ASP A 81 9.01 -8.80 -15.40
C ASP A 81 8.19 -7.64 -16.01
N ILE A 82 8.65 -6.40 -15.85
CA ILE A 82 8.15 -5.18 -16.49
C ILE A 82 9.34 -4.33 -16.99
N ASP A 83 9.24 -3.82 -18.23
CA ASP A 83 10.12 -2.80 -18.81
C ASP A 83 9.56 -1.38 -18.51
N TYR A 84 10.43 -0.46 -18.10
CA TYR A 84 10.04 0.90 -17.72
C TYR A 84 9.77 1.82 -18.92
N SER A 85 10.07 1.39 -20.14
CA SER A 85 9.84 2.15 -21.38
C SER A 85 8.45 1.95 -21.99
N ASP A 86 7.73 0.89 -21.59
CA ASP A 86 6.32 0.70 -21.93
C ASP A 86 5.39 1.72 -21.22
N TYR A 87 5.88 2.37 -20.15
CA TYR A 87 5.11 3.24 -19.28
C TYR A 87 5.57 4.70 -19.37
N LYS A 88 4.63 5.60 -19.69
CA LYS A 88 4.85 7.05 -19.71
C LYS A 88 5.16 7.55 -18.30
N LEU A 89 6.38 8.04 -18.07
CA LEU A 89 6.72 8.71 -16.82
C LEU A 89 5.91 10.02 -16.69
N ILE A 90 5.25 10.20 -15.55
CA ILE A 90 4.63 11.47 -15.14
C ILE A 90 5.05 11.85 -13.73
N GLU A 91 4.89 13.13 -13.39
CA GLU A 91 5.10 13.70 -12.06
C GLU A 91 3.73 14.12 -11.50
N VAL A 92 3.44 13.75 -10.25
CA VAL A 92 2.17 14.01 -9.56
C VAL A 92 2.50 14.43 -8.13
N ASP A 93 1.93 15.52 -7.63
CA ASP A 93 2.19 15.96 -6.26
C ASP A 93 1.79 14.86 -5.26
N GLY A 94 2.64 14.59 -4.28
CA GLY A 94 2.41 13.53 -3.30
C GLY A 94 1.19 13.75 -2.39
N GLY A 95 0.67 14.97 -2.35
CA GLY A 95 -0.54 15.36 -1.64
C GLY A 95 -1.69 15.75 -2.57
N ASP A 96 -1.63 15.43 -3.87
CA ASP A 96 -2.80 15.58 -4.73
C ASP A 96 -3.89 14.60 -4.29
N ARG A 97 -5.06 15.16 -3.97
CA ARG A 97 -6.24 14.43 -3.49
C ARG A 97 -7.19 14.03 -4.62
N SER A 98 -6.85 14.33 -5.87
CA SER A 98 -7.55 13.80 -7.05
C SER A 98 -7.59 12.26 -7.03
N GLY A 99 -8.65 11.68 -7.57
CA GLY A 99 -8.82 10.22 -7.66
C GLY A 99 -8.50 9.63 -9.04
N ASP A 100 -8.32 10.50 -10.03
CA ASP A 100 -8.16 10.13 -11.43
C ASP A 100 -6.74 9.61 -11.71
N ARG A 101 -6.64 8.61 -12.58
CA ARG A 101 -5.37 8.00 -13.00
C ARG A 101 -5.23 8.00 -14.51
N GLU A 102 -4.05 8.34 -14.99
CA GLU A 102 -3.67 8.21 -16.39
C GLU A 102 -3.38 6.72 -16.72
N PRO A 103 -3.72 6.24 -17.92
CA PRO A 103 -3.45 4.86 -18.33
C PRO A 103 -2.00 4.67 -18.80
N ASN A 104 -1.43 3.50 -18.54
CA ASN A 104 -0.06 3.11 -18.94
C ASN A 104 1.01 4.14 -18.52
N VAL A 105 0.92 4.65 -17.29
CA VAL A 105 1.92 5.57 -16.72
C VAL A 105 2.73 4.91 -15.62
N ARG A 106 3.90 5.50 -15.35
CA ARG A 106 4.64 5.26 -14.12
C ARG A 106 4.90 6.57 -13.38
N VAL A 107 4.83 6.51 -12.05
CA VAL A 107 4.88 7.67 -11.15
C VAL A 107 5.82 7.35 -10.01
N ASP A 108 6.63 8.32 -9.56
CA ASP A 108 7.34 8.20 -8.29
C ASP A 108 6.39 8.56 -7.15
N ILE A 109 6.27 7.67 -6.18
CA ILE A 109 5.41 7.78 -5.00
C ILE A 109 6.22 7.70 -3.70
N GLY A 110 7.54 7.88 -3.78
CA GLY A 110 8.41 8.05 -2.63
C GLY A 110 8.36 9.47 -2.07
N PHE A 111 8.37 9.61 -0.74
CA PHE A 111 8.47 10.90 -0.09
C PHE A 111 9.93 11.37 0.02
N GLY A 112 10.23 12.56 -0.49
CA GLY A 112 11.58 13.15 -0.44
C GLY A 112 12.54 12.47 -1.43
N ASP A 113 13.75 12.12 -0.99
CA ASP A 113 14.77 11.47 -1.82
C ASP A 113 14.54 9.94 -1.99
N ARG A 114 13.29 9.47 -1.89
CA ARG A 114 12.88 8.06 -2.06
C ARG A 114 12.44 7.83 -3.51
N GLU A 115 12.84 6.69 -4.09
CA GLU A 115 12.53 6.30 -5.48
C GLU A 115 11.61 5.06 -5.46
N TYR A 116 10.28 5.26 -5.40
CA TYR A 116 9.26 4.19 -5.31
C TYR A 116 8.34 4.26 -6.54
N TRP A 117 8.34 3.24 -7.39
CA TRP A 117 7.62 3.29 -8.68
C TRP A 117 6.25 2.65 -8.62
N ALA A 118 5.21 3.43 -8.91
CA ALA A 118 3.86 2.98 -9.17
C ALA A 118 3.61 2.82 -10.69
N PHE A 119 2.77 1.86 -11.08
CA PHE A 119 2.46 1.56 -12.50
C PHE A 119 0.96 1.33 -12.72
N THR A 120 0.39 1.96 -13.75
CA THR A 120 -1.01 1.75 -14.16
C THR A 120 -1.15 0.97 -15.46
N ASN A 121 -2.24 0.20 -15.61
CA ASN A 121 -2.59 -0.45 -16.88
C ASN A 121 -3.36 0.49 -17.83
N GLU A 122 -3.87 -0.03 -18.96
CA GLU A 122 -4.61 0.75 -19.96
C GLU A 122 -5.97 1.29 -19.48
N TYR A 123 -6.47 0.79 -18.34
CA TYR A 123 -7.69 1.24 -17.65
C TYR A 123 -7.38 2.19 -16.48
N GLY A 124 -6.13 2.63 -16.33
CA GLY A 124 -5.68 3.47 -15.22
C GLY A 124 -5.57 2.73 -13.87
N GLN A 125 -5.90 1.45 -13.79
CA GLN A 125 -5.84 0.68 -12.55
C GLN A 125 -4.39 0.51 -12.07
N LEU A 126 -4.13 0.68 -10.78
CA LEU A 126 -2.81 0.59 -10.17
C LEU A 126 -2.42 -0.90 -9.99
N ILE A 127 -1.71 -1.46 -10.96
CA ILE A 127 -1.40 -2.91 -11.01
C ILE A 127 -0.12 -3.30 -10.25
N ARG A 128 0.78 -2.35 -9.97
CA ARG A 128 2.06 -2.60 -9.30
C ARG A 128 2.58 -1.36 -8.58
N VAL A 129 3.21 -1.60 -7.43
CA VAL A 129 4.15 -0.67 -6.78
C VAL A 129 5.44 -1.42 -6.48
N GLU A 130 6.61 -0.81 -6.72
CA GLU A 130 7.88 -1.42 -6.33
C GLU A 130 8.96 -0.43 -5.84
N ALA A 131 9.75 -0.89 -4.86
CA ALA A 131 10.78 -0.11 -4.19
C ALA A 131 12.02 -0.98 -3.90
N LYS A 132 13.18 -0.60 -4.46
CA LYS A 132 14.46 -1.30 -4.23
C LYS A 132 14.82 -1.38 -2.74
N LYS A 133 14.41 -0.37 -1.96
CA LYS A 133 14.54 -0.35 -0.50
C LYS A 133 13.44 0.52 0.12
N ILE A 134 12.65 -0.07 1.01
CA ILE A 134 11.76 0.67 1.92
C ILE A 134 12.61 1.37 2.99
N ILE A 135 12.38 2.67 3.17
CA ILE A 135 13.10 3.54 4.10
C ILE A 135 12.04 4.20 4.96
N LEU A 136 11.95 3.76 6.22
CA LEU A 136 10.96 4.24 7.19
C LEU A 136 10.99 5.77 7.31
N GLN A 137 9.84 6.34 7.67
CA GLN A 137 9.70 7.74 8.03
C GLN A 137 10.49 8.07 9.32
N ASP A 138 11.02 9.29 9.44
CA ASP A 138 11.59 9.81 10.70
C ASP A 138 10.93 11.13 11.11
N ASP A 139 10.05 11.05 12.11
CA ASP A 139 9.26 12.15 12.66
C ASP A 139 10.09 13.30 13.26
N LYS A 140 11.41 13.10 13.46
CA LYS A 140 12.34 14.09 14.02
C LYS A 140 13.13 14.86 12.97
N THR A 141 13.25 14.34 11.75
CA THR A 141 14.07 14.93 10.68
C THR A 141 13.31 15.24 9.40
N GLU A 142 12.16 14.61 9.18
CA GLU A 142 11.31 14.82 8.01
C GLU A 142 10.14 15.79 8.30
N PRO A 143 9.66 16.56 7.32
CA PRO A 143 8.63 17.61 7.52
C PRO A 143 7.19 17.04 7.62
N VAL A 144 6.98 16.12 8.54
CA VAL A 144 5.66 15.56 8.88
C VAL A 144 4.72 16.61 9.50
N LYS A 145 3.41 16.36 9.41
CA LYS A 145 2.37 17.13 10.09
C LYS A 145 2.31 16.73 11.57
N SER A 146 1.56 17.49 12.38
CA SER A 146 1.33 17.18 13.81
C SER A 146 0.58 15.87 14.07
N SER A 147 0.08 15.21 13.02
CA SER A 147 -0.47 13.84 13.03
C SER A 147 0.57 12.74 12.78
N GLY A 148 1.84 13.08 12.54
CA GLY A 148 2.88 12.16 12.05
C GLY A 148 2.82 11.87 10.56
N ARG A 149 1.76 12.29 9.85
CA ARG A 149 1.58 12.04 8.42
C ARG A 149 2.34 13.02 7.54
N TYR A 150 2.71 12.61 6.32
CA TYR A 150 3.34 13.54 5.37
C TYR A 150 2.32 14.55 4.82
N TYR A 151 1.11 14.09 4.52
CA TYR A 151 0.01 14.90 3.98
C TYR A 151 -1.16 14.96 4.96
N TYR A 152 -2.16 15.79 4.66
CA TYR A 152 -3.31 15.98 5.55
C TYR A 152 -4.38 14.89 5.38
N ASP A 153 -4.49 14.35 4.17
CA ASP A 153 -5.56 13.46 3.72
C ASP A 153 -5.18 12.86 2.35
N GLU A 154 -5.85 11.79 1.95
CA GLU A 154 -5.50 10.91 0.83
C GLU A 154 -6.24 11.26 -0.48
N ALA A 155 -5.78 10.66 -1.57
CA ALA A 155 -6.47 10.64 -2.87
C ALA A 155 -7.84 9.97 -2.82
N ASN A 156 -8.81 10.58 -3.50
CA ASN A 156 -10.22 10.15 -3.51
C ASN A 156 -10.48 9.19 -4.68
N VAL A 157 -9.73 8.07 -4.71
CA VAL A 157 -9.77 7.08 -5.80
C VAL A 157 -11.17 6.43 -5.89
N PRO A 158 -11.78 6.30 -7.08
CA PRO A 158 -13.14 5.77 -7.22
C PRO A 158 -13.35 4.43 -6.50
N GLY A 159 -14.30 4.40 -5.55
CA GLY A 159 -14.52 3.32 -4.59
C GLY A 159 -14.32 3.77 -3.13
N THR A 160 -13.45 4.76 -2.85
CA THR A 160 -13.20 5.24 -1.48
C THR A 160 -14.37 6.07 -0.91
N GLU A 161 -15.42 6.34 -1.69
CA GLU A 161 -16.68 6.92 -1.20
C GLU A 161 -17.55 5.92 -0.42
N ARG A 162 -17.19 4.63 -0.43
CA ARG A 162 -17.92 3.56 0.27
C ARG A 162 -17.48 3.48 1.73
N SER A 163 -18.41 3.56 2.67
CA SER A 163 -18.13 3.63 4.12
C SER A 163 -17.53 2.38 4.77
N TYR A 164 -17.15 1.37 3.99
CA TYR A 164 -16.43 0.15 4.41
C TYR A 164 -15.08 0.00 3.70
N LEU A 165 -14.73 0.93 2.80
CA LEU A 165 -13.42 1.01 2.16
C LEU A 165 -12.70 2.26 2.66
N ASP A 166 -11.43 2.07 3.02
CA ASP A 166 -10.48 3.14 3.29
C ASP A 166 -9.76 3.57 2.02
N GLN A 167 -9.12 4.74 2.13
CA GLN A 167 -8.08 5.21 1.22
C GLN A 167 -6.75 4.50 1.59
N GLY A 168 -6.70 3.18 1.45
CA GLY A 168 -5.57 2.35 1.88
C GLY A 168 -4.31 2.56 1.05
N HIS A 169 -3.18 2.86 1.70
CA HIS A 169 -1.88 3.00 1.04
C HIS A 169 -1.29 1.62 0.66
N VAL A 170 -0.68 1.53 -0.52
CA VAL A 170 0.14 0.37 -0.92
C VAL A 170 1.52 0.40 -0.25
N ILE A 171 2.09 1.60 -0.06
CA ILE A 171 3.20 1.88 0.85
C ILE A 171 2.77 3.02 1.78
N ALA A 172 2.49 2.75 3.06
CA ALA A 172 2.04 3.77 4.01
C ALA A 172 3.03 4.94 4.20
N ASP A 173 2.51 6.09 4.67
CA ASP A 173 3.31 7.26 5.10
C ASP A 173 4.50 6.84 5.98
N SER A 174 4.28 5.97 6.97
CA SER A 174 5.33 5.48 7.89
C SER A 174 6.44 4.64 7.23
N LEU A 175 6.21 4.12 6.02
CA LEU A 175 7.16 3.40 5.19
C LEU A 175 7.82 4.29 4.12
N GLY A 176 7.47 5.59 4.08
CA GLY A 176 8.03 6.56 3.15
C GLY A 176 7.21 6.81 1.89
N GLY A 177 5.97 6.32 1.79
CA GLY A 177 5.10 6.56 0.63
C GLY A 177 4.35 7.90 0.71
N VAL A 178 3.86 8.39 -0.43
CA VAL A 178 3.00 9.60 -0.54
C VAL A 178 1.50 9.26 -0.57
N SER A 179 0.62 10.24 -0.46
CA SER A 179 -0.84 10.03 -0.33
C SER A 179 -1.65 10.23 -1.63
N ASN A 180 -1.01 10.28 -2.80
CA ASN A 180 -1.67 10.52 -4.10
C ASN A 180 -2.26 9.25 -4.74
N ALA A 181 -3.05 9.41 -5.82
CA ALA A 181 -3.84 8.35 -6.43
C ALA A 181 -3.04 7.11 -6.87
N TYR A 182 -1.73 7.24 -7.07
CA TYR A 182 -0.84 6.16 -7.54
C TYR A 182 -0.22 5.34 -6.39
N ASN A 183 -0.50 5.70 -5.13
CA ASN A 183 -0.16 4.90 -3.95
C ASN A 183 -1.39 4.53 -3.09
N ILE A 184 -2.57 5.09 -3.38
CA ILE A 184 -3.81 4.84 -2.64
C ILE A 184 -4.71 3.88 -3.42
N THR A 185 -5.37 2.94 -2.74
CA THR A 185 -6.41 2.06 -3.30
C THR A 185 -7.65 2.04 -2.39
N PRO A 186 -8.86 1.81 -2.94
CA PRO A 186 -10.04 1.48 -2.12
C PRO A 186 -9.85 0.09 -1.50
N GLN A 187 -9.52 0.04 -0.21
CA GLN A 187 -9.17 -1.18 0.52
C GLN A 187 -10.11 -1.39 1.71
N ASP A 188 -10.50 -2.63 2.03
CA ASP A 188 -11.39 -2.90 3.17
C ASP A 188 -10.87 -2.26 4.48
N SER A 189 -11.74 -1.53 5.20
CA SER A 189 -11.35 -0.77 6.39
C SER A 189 -10.84 -1.63 7.55
N THR A 190 -11.27 -2.89 7.67
CA THR A 190 -10.73 -3.82 8.70
C THR A 190 -9.38 -4.37 8.24
N LEU A 191 -9.27 -4.79 6.97
CA LEU A 191 -8.01 -5.25 6.36
C LEU A 191 -6.90 -4.19 6.48
N ASN A 192 -7.17 -2.95 6.04
CA ASN A 192 -6.23 -1.83 6.04
C ASN A 192 -5.73 -1.47 7.44
N ARG A 193 -6.63 -1.46 8.45
CA ARG A 193 -6.32 -0.96 9.80
C ARG A 193 -5.80 -2.05 10.75
N HIS A 194 -6.28 -3.28 10.59
CA HIS A 194 -6.17 -4.34 11.61
C HIS A 194 -5.84 -5.74 11.04
N GLY A 195 -6.00 -5.96 9.74
CA GLY A 195 -5.65 -7.21 9.05
C GLY A 195 -4.22 -7.25 8.50
N ASP A 196 -4.03 -8.05 7.45
CA ASP A 196 -2.70 -8.41 6.91
C ASP A 196 -1.91 -7.22 6.38
N GLN A 197 -2.56 -6.21 5.79
CA GLN A 197 -1.92 -4.94 5.42
C GLN A 197 -1.22 -4.29 6.64
N ALA A 198 -1.98 -4.06 7.72
CA ALA A 198 -1.47 -3.45 8.95
C ALA A 198 -0.38 -4.31 9.63
N TYR A 199 -0.52 -5.64 9.57
CA TYR A 199 0.45 -6.58 10.10
C TYR A 199 1.77 -6.57 9.30
N MET A 200 1.71 -6.72 7.97
CA MET A 200 2.86 -6.63 7.06
C MET A 200 3.65 -5.35 7.32
N GLU A 201 2.98 -4.19 7.29
CA GLU A 201 3.65 -2.91 7.54
C GLU A 201 4.29 -2.85 8.92
N LYS A 202 3.62 -3.37 9.96
CA LYS A 202 4.18 -3.42 11.31
C LYS A 202 5.47 -4.26 11.33
N VAL A 203 5.48 -5.42 10.67
CA VAL A 203 6.66 -6.28 10.59
C VAL A 203 7.79 -5.61 9.80
N ILE A 204 7.47 -4.86 8.74
CA ILE A 204 8.45 -4.05 7.98
C ILE A 204 9.03 -2.92 8.86
N ARG A 205 8.19 -2.21 9.64
CA ARG A 205 8.63 -1.20 10.62
C ARG A 205 9.55 -1.81 11.68
N ASP A 206 9.13 -2.92 12.31
CA ASP A 206 9.91 -3.66 13.32
C ASP A 206 11.21 -4.27 12.75
N ALA A 207 11.29 -4.47 11.43
CA ALA A 207 12.50 -4.93 10.76
C ALA A 207 13.51 -3.81 10.45
N GLY A 208 13.11 -2.54 10.51
CA GLY A 208 13.91 -1.39 10.08
C GLY A 208 13.85 -1.11 8.56
N GLY A 209 12.77 -1.56 7.89
CA GLY A 209 12.65 -1.56 6.44
C GLY A 209 13.08 -2.88 5.78
N VAL A 210 12.89 -2.97 4.46
CA VAL A 210 13.12 -4.16 3.62
C VAL A 210 13.71 -3.76 2.26
N THR A 211 14.26 -4.71 1.50
CA THR A 211 14.68 -4.48 0.10
C THR A 211 13.78 -5.22 -0.88
N ASP A 212 13.87 -4.85 -2.15
CA ASP A 212 13.26 -5.57 -3.27
C ASP A 212 11.73 -5.76 -3.12
N PHE A 213 11.07 -4.72 -2.58
CA PHE A 213 9.65 -4.69 -2.32
C PHE A 213 8.87 -4.54 -3.63
N VAL A 214 7.93 -5.45 -3.87
CA VAL A 214 7.02 -5.46 -5.02
C VAL A 214 5.63 -5.81 -4.53
N ALA A 215 4.70 -4.87 -4.61
CA ALA A 215 3.27 -5.12 -4.54
C ALA A 215 2.74 -5.40 -5.95
N LYS A 216 1.94 -6.45 -6.11
CA LYS A 216 1.10 -6.72 -7.27
C LYS A 216 -0.35 -6.66 -6.83
N ILE A 217 -1.20 -6.08 -7.67
CA ILE A 217 -2.59 -5.76 -7.34
C ILE A 217 -3.46 -6.21 -8.51
N SER A 218 -4.47 -7.04 -8.24
CA SER A 218 -5.43 -7.49 -9.24
C SER A 218 -6.78 -6.79 -9.09
N TYR A 219 -7.60 -6.94 -10.12
CA TYR A 219 -8.91 -6.32 -10.24
C TYR A 219 -9.88 -7.33 -10.87
N PRO A 220 -11.16 -7.38 -10.43
CA PRO A 220 -12.12 -8.39 -10.89
C PRO A 220 -12.66 -8.09 -12.30
N ASP A 221 -12.52 -6.85 -12.75
CA ASP A 221 -12.92 -6.34 -14.05
C ASP A 221 -12.05 -5.13 -14.45
N THR A 222 -12.31 -4.54 -15.63
CA THR A 222 -11.57 -3.40 -16.20
C THR A 222 -12.27 -2.04 -16.01
N GLU A 223 -13.40 -1.99 -15.28
CA GLU A 223 -14.18 -0.78 -15.03
C GLU A 223 -13.95 -0.23 -13.62
N THR A 224 -13.77 -1.11 -12.62
CA THR A 224 -13.55 -0.74 -11.22
C THR A 224 -12.13 -0.23 -10.93
N GLN A 225 -11.99 0.67 -9.95
CA GLN A 225 -10.69 1.07 -9.37
C GLN A 225 -10.47 0.45 -7.98
N ILE A 226 -11.37 -0.45 -7.55
CA ILE A 226 -11.31 -1.26 -6.32
C ILE A 226 -10.61 -2.59 -6.64
N PRO A 227 -9.44 -2.90 -6.05
CA PRO A 227 -8.80 -4.22 -6.19
C PRO A 227 -9.65 -5.37 -5.66
N ASP A 228 -9.40 -6.58 -6.13
CA ASP A 228 -9.90 -7.81 -5.49
C ASP A 228 -8.86 -8.53 -4.63
N HIS A 229 -7.56 -8.42 -4.94
CA HIS A 229 -6.48 -9.13 -4.23
C HIS A 229 -5.12 -8.41 -4.35
N TYR A 230 -4.25 -8.66 -3.37
CA TYR A 230 -2.89 -8.12 -3.27
C TYR A 230 -1.86 -9.25 -3.02
N THR A 231 -0.79 -9.30 -3.82
CA THR A 231 0.43 -10.06 -3.51
C THR A 231 1.59 -9.10 -3.25
N TYR A 232 2.07 -9.05 -2.01
CA TYR A 232 3.32 -8.37 -1.66
C TYR A 232 4.48 -9.37 -1.65
N THR A 233 5.65 -8.95 -2.12
CA THR A 233 6.90 -9.70 -1.95
C THR A 233 8.03 -8.74 -1.58
N TYR A 234 8.88 -9.11 -0.63
CA TYR A 234 10.05 -8.31 -0.26
C TYR A 234 11.13 -9.17 0.41
N ILE A 235 12.35 -8.66 0.48
CA ILE A 235 13.47 -9.29 1.20
C ILE A 235 13.63 -8.63 2.57
N MET A 236 13.34 -9.41 3.61
CA MET A 236 13.55 -9.04 5.02
C MET A 236 14.72 -9.83 5.59
N LYS A 237 15.76 -9.13 6.07
CA LYS A 237 16.93 -9.75 6.75
C LYS A 237 17.56 -10.92 5.95
N GLY A 238 17.56 -10.81 4.62
CA GLY A 238 18.12 -11.81 3.69
C GLY A 238 17.20 -12.99 3.35
N ARG A 239 15.91 -12.94 3.69
CA ARG A 239 14.89 -13.93 3.29
C ARG A 239 13.78 -13.24 2.51
N THR A 240 13.33 -13.88 1.43
CA THR A 240 12.09 -13.50 0.76
C THR A 240 10.91 -13.79 1.68
N VAL A 241 10.00 -12.83 1.80
CA VAL A 241 8.68 -12.98 2.40
C VAL A 241 7.65 -12.63 1.34
N THR A 242 6.52 -13.32 1.37
CA THR A 242 5.34 -13.06 0.54
C THR A 242 4.14 -12.97 1.48
N ASP A 243 3.39 -11.89 1.38
CA ASP A 243 2.08 -11.71 2.02
C ASP A 243 1.05 -11.62 0.89
N ASP A 244 -0.06 -12.36 0.99
CA ASP A 244 -0.97 -12.61 -0.13
C ASP A 244 -2.41 -12.69 0.41
N PHE A 245 -3.28 -11.75 0.01
CA PHE A 245 -4.60 -11.60 0.62
C PHE A 245 -5.64 -10.89 -0.27
N ASP A 246 -6.90 -11.32 -0.12
CA ASP A 246 -8.07 -10.72 -0.78
C ASP A 246 -8.45 -9.35 -0.15
N ASN A 247 -9.05 -8.46 -0.94
CA ASN A 247 -9.54 -7.14 -0.52
C ASN A 247 -10.92 -7.22 0.15
N VAL A 248 -10.99 -7.96 1.26
CA VAL A 248 -12.23 -8.26 2.00
C VAL A 248 -12.03 -8.13 3.51
N ASN A 249 -13.12 -7.94 4.25
CA ASN A 249 -13.09 -7.93 5.71
C ASN A 249 -12.60 -9.29 6.27
N PRO A 250 -11.43 -9.36 6.93
CA PRO A 250 -10.91 -10.62 7.46
C PRO A 250 -11.81 -11.20 8.56
N ASP A 251 -12.54 -10.38 9.32
CA ASP A 251 -13.50 -10.86 10.32
C ASP A 251 -14.64 -11.67 9.67
N ASP A 252 -15.13 -11.25 8.48
CA ASP A 252 -16.16 -11.98 7.74
C ASP A 252 -15.62 -13.28 7.10
N VAL A 253 -14.34 -13.34 6.76
CA VAL A 253 -13.68 -14.56 6.25
C VAL A 253 -13.46 -15.55 7.39
N ASN A 254 -12.90 -15.09 8.51
CA ASN A 254 -12.68 -15.91 9.71
C ASN A 254 -14.01 -16.42 10.28
N ALA A 255 -15.03 -15.58 10.39
CA ALA A 255 -16.35 -15.99 10.85
C ALA A 255 -17.03 -17.00 9.92
N ARG A 256 -16.72 -17.01 8.61
CA ARG A 256 -17.16 -18.08 7.70
C ARG A 256 -16.38 -19.37 7.93
N ALA A 257 -15.06 -19.30 8.08
CA ALA A 257 -14.24 -20.47 8.38
C ALA A 257 -14.54 -21.11 9.76
N GLU A 258 -15.07 -20.33 10.72
CA GLU A 258 -15.57 -20.85 12.01
C GLU A 258 -17.03 -21.34 11.96
N ALA A 259 -17.85 -20.84 11.04
CA ALA A 259 -19.28 -21.15 10.94
C ALA A 259 -19.61 -22.23 9.90
N GLU A 260 -18.78 -22.39 8.87
CA GLU A 260 -18.64 -23.67 8.20
C GLU A 260 -18.07 -24.65 9.25
N PRO A 261 -18.71 -25.81 9.48
CA PRO A 261 -18.08 -26.82 10.32
C PRO A 261 -16.77 -27.23 9.64
N GLU A 262 -15.73 -27.56 10.44
CA GLU A 262 -14.65 -28.41 9.93
C GLU A 262 -15.31 -29.57 9.16
N ALA A 263 -15.01 -29.71 7.87
CA ALA A 263 -15.50 -30.81 7.05
C ALA A 263 -14.90 -32.09 7.63
N ALA A 264 -15.63 -32.70 8.58
CA ALA A 264 -15.07 -33.56 9.63
C ALA A 264 -14.11 -34.59 9.02
N PRO A 265 -12.82 -34.44 9.34
CA PRO A 265 -11.71 -34.44 8.39
C PRO A 265 -11.92 -35.51 7.34
N GLU A 266 -12.31 -35.09 6.13
CA GLU A 266 -12.81 -35.98 5.06
C GLU A 266 -11.99 -37.26 5.04
N ALA A 267 -12.57 -38.36 5.54
CA ALA A 267 -11.83 -39.57 5.86
C ALA A 267 -11.09 -40.03 4.60
N PRO A 268 -9.74 -39.97 4.63
CA PRO A 268 -8.90 -39.32 3.63
C PRO A 268 -9.43 -39.64 2.25
N ALA A 269 -10.08 -38.64 1.62
CA ALA A 269 -10.83 -38.80 0.39
C ALA A 269 -9.99 -39.60 -0.61
N THR A 270 -10.29 -40.90 -0.73
CA THR A 270 -9.44 -41.80 -1.50
C THR A 270 -9.54 -41.35 -2.93
N GLN A 271 -8.46 -40.74 -3.40
CA GLN A 271 -8.14 -40.87 -4.80
C GLN A 271 -8.09 -42.37 -5.03
N GLU A 272 -9.12 -42.90 -5.69
CA GLU A 272 -9.12 -44.24 -6.24
C GLU A 272 -8.18 -44.26 -7.47
N THR A 273 -6.94 -43.78 -7.27
CA THR A 273 -5.74 -44.42 -7.76
C THR A 273 -5.64 -45.80 -7.13
N THR A 274 -6.64 -46.64 -7.40
CA THR A 274 -6.57 -48.08 -7.28
C THR A 274 -5.57 -48.54 -8.33
N HIS A 275 -4.29 -48.40 -7.99
CA HIS A 275 -3.21 -48.89 -8.81
C HIS A 275 -3.44 -50.38 -9.01
N ASP A 276 -3.48 -50.82 -10.27
CA ASP A 276 -3.88 -52.17 -10.64
C ASP A 276 -2.80 -53.19 -10.26
N ILE A 277 -2.79 -53.56 -8.97
CA ILE A 277 -1.87 -54.53 -8.37
C ILE A 277 -2.13 -55.97 -8.82
N SER A 278 -3.17 -56.26 -9.63
CA SER A 278 -3.48 -57.62 -10.12
C SER A 278 -2.37 -58.29 -10.97
N LYS A 279 -1.32 -57.53 -11.31
CA LYS A 279 -0.11 -57.98 -12.02
C LYS A 279 1.09 -58.17 -11.08
N VAL A 280 0.92 -57.95 -9.78
CA VAL A 280 1.97 -57.97 -8.75
C VAL A 280 1.49 -58.79 -7.55
N ASP A 281 0.41 -58.37 -6.89
CA ASP A 281 -0.33 -59.16 -5.91
C ASP A 281 -0.85 -60.44 -6.59
N THR A 282 -0.25 -61.57 -6.23
CA THR A 282 -0.43 -62.85 -6.91
C THR A 282 -1.38 -63.77 -6.13
N ASP A 283 -1.43 -63.66 -4.80
CA ASP A 283 -2.39 -64.42 -3.97
C ASP A 283 -3.72 -63.67 -3.73
N HIS A 284 -3.81 -62.42 -4.21
CA HIS A 284 -4.98 -61.53 -4.18
C HIS A 284 -5.37 -61.10 -2.75
N ASN A 285 -4.37 -60.92 -1.86
CA ASN A 285 -4.59 -60.50 -0.47
C ASN A 285 -4.77 -58.98 -0.28
N GLY A 286 -4.46 -58.16 -1.29
CA GLY A 286 -4.51 -56.69 -1.23
C GLY A 286 -3.22 -56.02 -0.77
N ARG A 287 -2.14 -56.78 -0.55
CA ARG A 287 -0.78 -56.29 -0.25
C ARG A 287 0.24 -57.01 -1.12
N VAL A 288 1.32 -56.30 -1.44
CA VAL A 288 2.43 -56.77 -2.26
C VAL A 288 3.62 -57.11 -1.38
N THR A 289 4.10 -58.36 -1.46
CA THR A 289 5.35 -58.75 -0.78
C THR A 289 6.58 -58.30 -1.57
N ILE A 290 7.73 -58.21 -0.90
CA ILE A 290 9.05 -57.98 -1.52
C ILE A 290 9.35 -59.05 -2.60
N ALA A 291 8.83 -60.27 -2.45
CA ALA A 291 9.00 -61.35 -3.42
C ALA A 291 8.19 -61.10 -4.71
N GLU A 292 6.95 -60.65 -4.58
CA GLU A 292 6.07 -60.30 -5.71
C GLU A 292 6.54 -59.06 -6.45
N ALA A 293 6.95 -58.00 -5.73
CA ALA A 293 7.57 -56.83 -6.32
C ALA A 293 8.85 -57.19 -7.12
N LYS A 294 9.71 -58.07 -6.58
CA LYS A 294 10.88 -58.62 -7.30
C LYS A 294 10.47 -59.45 -8.52
N ALA A 295 9.40 -60.25 -8.43
CA ALA A 295 8.89 -61.07 -9.55
C ALA A 295 8.28 -60.22 -10.69
N ALA A 296 7.60 -59.12 -10.34
CA ALA A 296 7.09 -58.13 -11.29
C ALA A 296 8.18 -57.19 -11.85
N GLY A 297 9.44 -57.35 -11.43
CA GLY A 297 10.61 -56.67 -11.99
C GLY A 297 10.96 -55.32 -11.34
N PHE A 298 10.37 -54.98 -10.20
CA PHE A 298 10.75 -53.79 -9.44
C PHE A 298 12.13 -53.96 -8.79
N LYS A 299 12.86 -52.85 -8.66
CA LYS A 299 14.17 -52.79 -7.98
C LYS A 299 13.97 -52.38 -6.53
N MET A 300 14.76 -52.95 -5.63
CA MET A 300 14.76 -52.59 -4.21
C MET A 300 15.87 -51.57 -3.87
N PRO A 301 15.71 -50.81 -2.77
CA PRO A 301 14.48 -50.68 -1.97
C PRO A 301 13.37 -49.94 -2.74
N ILE A 302 12.12 -50.22 -2.39
CA ILE A 302 10.96 -49.41 -2.80
C ILE A 302 10.86 -48.26 -1.80
N THR A 303 11.04 -47.02 -2.26
CA THR A 303 10.93 -45.82 -1.42
C THR A 303 9.47 -45.38 -1.29
N SER A 304 9.17 -44.54 -0.29
CA SER A 304 7.88 -43.87 -0.11
C SER A 304 7.40 -43.05 -1.32
N ASP A 305 8.29 -42.74 -2.28
CA ASP A 305 7.95 -42.02 -3.52
C ASP A 305 7.36 -42.95 -4.60
N SER A 306 7.32 -44.26 -4.34
CA SER A 306 6.78 -45.26 -5.27
C SER A 306 5.31 -45.57 -4.98
N TRP A 307 4.47 -45.56 -6.01
CA TRP A 307 3.07 -45.96 -5.89
C TRP A 307 2.87 -47.38 -5.33
N LEU A 308 3.86 -48.26 -5.49
CA LEU A 308 3.79 -49.63 -4.97
C LEU A 308 3.90 -49.66 -3.43
N TYR A 309 4.54 -48.66 -2.82
CA TYR A 309 4.86 -48.59 -1.40
C TYR A 309 3.63 -48.70 -0.50
N GLU A 310 2.53 -48.06 -0.89
CA GLU A 310 1.24 -48.08 -0.17
C GLU A 310 0.71 -49.50 0.08
N TYR A 311 1.03 -50.44 -0.82
CA TYR A 311 0.60 -51.83 -0.76
C TYR A 311 1.61 -52.74 -0.04
N MET A 312 2.75 -52.24 0.42
CA MET A 312 3.82 -53.03 1.03
C MET A 312 3.81 -52.93 2.58
N ASP A 313 4.72 -53.67 3.24
CA ASP A 313 4.87 -53.71 4.70
C ASP A 313 6.22 -53.07 5.08
N ASP A 314 6.23 -51.75 5.28
CA ASP A 314 7.28 -51.06 6.03
C ASP A 314 7.05 -51.32 7.52
N ARG A 315 8.07 -51.88 8.19
CA ARG A 315 7.99 -52.37 9.56
C ARG A 315 8.82 -51.55 10.55
N ASP A 316 9.76 -50.76 10.03
CA ASP A 316 10.72 -49.94 10.77
C ASP A 316 10.24 -48.48 10.82
N GLY A 317 9.48 -48.05 9.80
CA GLY A 317 8.99 -46.69 9.61
C GLY A 317 10.02 -45.77 8.95
N ASP A 318 10.97 -46.30 8.17
CA ASP A 318 12.12 -45.55 7.65
C ASP A 318 11.89 -44.94 6.24
N GLY A 319 10.82 -45.33 5.55
CA GLY A 319 10.54 -44.89 4.18
C GLY A 319 10.99 -45.87 3.08
N MET A 320 11.49 -47.07 3.43
CA MET A 320 12.09 -48.04 2.51
C MET A 320 11.53 -49.46 2.73
N VAL A 321 11.17 -50.16 1.66
CA VAL A 321 10.84 -51.59 1.72
C VAL A 321 11.78 -52.41 0.84
N GLY A 322 12.47 -53.38 1.45
CA GLY A 322 13.11 -54.49 0.73
C GLY A 322 14.63 -54.54 0.69
N GLU A 323 15.32 -54.02 1.72
CA GLU A 323 16.73 -54.36 2.02
C GLU A 323 17.02 -55.88 2.03
#